data_AF-D5AAQ1-F1
#
_entry.id   AF-D5AAQ1-F1
#
_cell.length_a   1.000
_cell.length_b   1.000
_cell.length_c   1.000
_cell.angle_alpha   90.00
_cell.angle_beta   90.00
_cell.angle_gamma   90.00
#
_symmetry.space_group_name_H-M   'P 1'
#
loop_
_entity.id
_entity.type
_entity.pdbx_description
1 polymer ?
#
loop_
_entity_poly.entity_id
_entity_poly.type
_entity_poly.pdbx_seq_one_letter_code
_entity_poly.pdbx_strand_id
1 'polypeptide(L)'
;MKTVMYRKDDREPVSSDGNGVNDFIGFQPTSKKALTTIRKIEEIAEATNKAGVKCSISKIEFDMIIKSGTGLKNDGHKFLGYPVIGYQNDMQSSGSCLASADDTACPWDPRIKGIFFFEIGIGINISKIGPFLSDVKKLRDKISRNSFCGVELYNGFLMRYVKASSAYLGKQEDSVEIEITYYRSKDPSTPRLYEDVLEEIEQMALMKYGALPHWGKNRNLAFDGVLKKYNKYEAFLQVKSKYDPQGLFSNEWTDGVLEIGQVGVIIKKDGCALEGLCVCSEDKHCAPDKGYFCKSGRVYKEARVCRRQEEVEPSFFRAFFQMPGWCVWTGILLLSSWFALHTRADPSQLFKSSLWPTLEPRS
;
A
#
# COMPACT_ATOMS: atom_id res chain seq x y z
N MET A 1 16.34 -5.30 19.27
CA MET A 1 15.33 -5.81 20.22
C MET A 1 13.97 -5.69 19.55
N LYS A 2 13.13 -6.73 19.55
CA LYS A 2 11.74 -6.62 19.05
C LYS A 2 10.88 -6.21 20.24
N THR A 3 10.21 -5.07 20.14
CA THR A 3 9.28 -4.60 21.17
C THR A 3 7.88 -5.05 20.79
N VAL A 4 7.15 -5.65 21.73
CA VAL A 4 5.74 -5.98 21.57
C VAL A 4 4.98 -5.16 22.60
N MET A 5 3.98 -4.41 22.14
CA MET A 5 3.07 -3.65 23.00
C MET A 5 1.75 -4.39 23.08
N TYR A 6 1.29 -4.64 24.30
CA TYR A 6 0.01 -5.28 24.56
C TYR A 6 -0.98 -4.24 25.02
N ARG A 7 -2.17 -4.23 24.41
CA ARG A 7 -3.34 -3.51 24.90
C ARG A 7 -4.21 -4.51 25.66
N LYS A 8 -4.61 -4.16 26.88
CA LYS A 8 -5.59 -4.90 27.66
C LYS A 8 -6.82 -4.03 27.82
N ASP A 9 -7.94 -4.49 27.26
CA ASP A 9 -9.26 -3.92 27.49
C ASP A 9 -10.03 -4.85 28.44
N ASP A 10 -10.75 -4.29 29.41
CA ASP A 10 -11.56 -5.04 30.36
C ASP A 10 -12.84 -4.27 30.69
N ARG A 11 -13.83 -4.95 31.26
CA ARG A 11 -15.04 -4.30 31.79
C ARG A 11 -14.79 -3.87 33.23
N GLU A 12 -15.06 -2.60 33.50
CA GLU A 12 -15.05 -2.05 34.85
C GLU A 12 -16.46 -2.05 35.45
N PRO A 13 -16.59 -2.06 36.79
CA PRO A 13 -17.88 -1.81 37.45
C PRO A 13 -18.52 -0.50 36.99
N VAL A 14 -19.85 -0.48 36.91
CA VAL A 14 -20.61 0.74 36.51
C VAL A 14 -20.37 1.91 37.48
N SER A 15 -19.93 1.63 38.71
CA SER A 15 -19.54 2.64 39.70
C SER A 15 -18.15 3.25 39.49
N SER A 16 -17.37 2.75 38.52
CA SER A 16 -16.05 3.30 38.22
C SER A 16 -16.19 4.64 37.51
N ASP A 17 -15.57 5.69 38.07
CA ASP A 17 -15.58 7.02 37.46
C ASP A 17 -14.74 7.05 36.19
N GLY A 18 -15.28 7.67 35.13
CA GLY A 18 -14.56 7.86 33.88
C GLY A 18 -15.43 8.48 32.78
N ASN A 19 -14.86 9.40 32.03
CA ASN A 19 -15.47 10.00 30.84
C ASN A 19 -14.59 9.78 29.60
N GLY A 20 -13.96 8.60 29.56
CA GLY A 20 -13.07 8.20 28.50
C GLY A 20 -13.82 8.02 27.18
N VAL A 21 -13.18 8.42 26.09
CA VAL A 21 -13.71 8.23 24.73
C VAL A 21 -12.63 7.67 23.81
N ASN A 22 -13.05 6.94 22.80
CA ASN A 22 -12.19 6.52 21.70
C ASN A 22 -12.46 7.39 20.47
N ASP A 23 -11.56 8.32 20.16
CA ASP A 23 -11.63 9.11 18.95
C ASP A 23 -10.42 8.76 18.08
N PHE A 24 -10.49 7.60 17.41
CA PHE A 24 -9.39 7.06 16.62
C PHE A 24 -8.78 8.12 15.68
N ILE A 25 -7.46 8.28 15.73
CA ILE A 25 -6.72 9.37 15.06
C ILE A 25 -7.01 9.43 13.55
N GLY A 26 -7.13 8.27 12.90
CA GLY A 26 -7.45 8.21 11.48
C GLY A 26 -8.82 8.83 11.16
N PHE A 27 -9.75 8.85 12.12
CA PHE A 27 -11.13 9.32 11.95
C PHE A 27 -11.38 10.70 12.57
N GLN A 28 -10.31 11.45 12.87
CA GLN A 28 -10.40 12.82 13.37
C GLN A 28 -10.41 13.84 12.22
N PRO A 29 -11.04 15.02 12.40
CA PRO A 29 -10.98 16.09 11.43
C PRO A 29 -9.55 16.60 11.31
N THR A 30 -9.02 16.61 10.09
CA THR A 30 -7.64 17.06 9.82
C THR A 30 -7.65 18.26 8.88
N SER A 31 -6.72 19.20 9.07
CA SER A 31 -6.59 20.38 8.20
C SER A 31 -6.47 19.97 6.72
N LYS A 32 -7.31 20.56 5.86
CA LYS A 32 -7.30 20.33 4.39
C LYS A 32 -5.92 20.63 3.79
N LYS A 33 -5.23 21.67 4.28
CA LYS A 33 -3.89 22.05 3.84
C LYS A 33 -2.84 21.00 4.25
N ALA A 34 -2.95 20.46 5.46
CA ALA A 34 -2.06 19.39 5.92
C ALA A 34 -2.25 18.12 5.09
N LEU A 35 -3.50 17.67 4.89
CA LEU A 35 -3.82 16.48 4.10
C LEU A 35 -3.29 16.57 2.66
N THR A 36 -3.51 17.71 2.00
CA THR A 36 -3.00 17.93 0.63
C THR A 36 -1.48 18.01 0.55
N THR A 37 -0.82 18.49 1.61
CA THR A 37 0.65 18.52 1.69
C THR A 37 1.23 17.13 1.92
N ILE A 38 0.68 16.37 2.86
CA ILE A 38 1.07 14.98 3.15
C ILE A 38 0.93 14.15 1.88
N ARG A 39 -0.22 14.27 1.18
CA ARG A 39 -0.44 13.57 -0.07
C ARG A 39 0.62 13.87 -1.13
N LYS A 40 0.95 15.15 -1.33
CA LYS A 40 1.99 15.56 -2.29
C LYS A 40 3.37 15.00 -1.93
N ILE A 41 3.73 14.99 -0.64
CA ILE A 41 5.00 14.41 -0.19
C ILE A 41 5.05 12.92 -0.52
N GLU A 42 3.96 12.20 -0.28
CA GLU A 42 3.86 10.79 -0.63
C GLU A 42 3.96 10.55 -2.14
N GLU A 43 3.24 11.32 -2.96
CA GLU A 43 3.31 11.24 -4.43
C GLU A 43 4.72 11.54 -4.96
N ILE A 44 5.43 12.49 -4.37
CA ILE A 44 6.83 12.76 -4.70
C ILE A 44 7.71 11.57 -4.32
N ALA A 45 7.52 10.98 -3.14
CA ALA A 45 8.29 9.81 -2.70
C ALA A 45 8.06 8.59 -3.60
N GLU A 46 6.83 8.39 -4.06
CA GLU A 46 6.43 7.40 -5.07
C GLU A 46 7.17 7.64 -6.40
N ALA A 47 7.02 8.84 -6.99
CA ALA A 47 7.59 9.18 -8.28
C ALA A 47 9.13 9.18 -8.29
N THR A 48 9.76 9.60 -7.18
CA THR A 48 11.23 9.66 -7.04
C THR A 48 11.85 8.40 -6.43
N ASN A 49 11.02 7.39 -6.15
CA ASN A 49 11.44 6.09 -5.59
C ASN A 49 12.21 6.21 -4.27
N LYS A 50 11.83 7.19 -3.44
CA LYS A 50 12.49 7.49 -2.17
C LYS A 50 11.81 6.74 -1.03
N ALA A 51 11.96 5.41 -1.02
CA ALA A 51 11.41 4.54 0.03
C ALA A 51 11.84 4.98 1.45
N GLY A 52 13.08 5.45 1.60
CA GLY A 52 13.60 5.95 2.88
C GLY A 52 12.85 7.16 3.44
N VAL A 53 12.23 7.99 2.58
CA VAL A 53 11.34 9.07 3.03
C VAL A 53 10.09 8.49 3.66
N LYS A 54 9.46 7.49 3.01
CA LYS A 54 8.31 6.78 3.57
C LYS A 54 8.64 6.10 4.90
N CYS A 55 9.79 5.45 5.01
CA CYS A 55 10.23 4.82 6.27
C CYS A 55 10.43 5.83 7.41
N SER A 56 10.97 7.02 7.09
CA SER A 56 11.17 8.07 8.07
C SER A 56 9.83 8.62 8.56
N ILE A 57 8.89 8.87 7.64
CA ILE A 57 7.55 9.37 7.98
C ILE A 57 6.78 8.32 8.78
N SER A 58 6.76 7.05 8.34
CA SER A 58 6.04 5.98 9.04
C SER A 58 6.51 5.82 10.50
N LYS A 59 7.82 5.94 10.75
CA LYS A 59 8.37 5.90 12.10
C LYS A 59 7.88 7.07 12.96
N ILE A 60 7.92 8.29 12.41
CA ILE A 60 7.45 9.50 13.13
C ILE A 60 5.94 9.38 13.44
N GLU A 61 5.16 8.97 12.46
CA GLU A 61 3.70 8.80 12.59
C GLU A 61 3.36 7.73 13.62
N PHE A 62 4.01 6.56 13.58
CA PHE A 62 3.82 5.50 14.56
C PHE A 62 4.14 5.98 15.99
N ASP A 63 5.27 6.67 16.19
CA ASP A 63 5.64 7.23 17.49
C ASP A 63 4.60 8.24 18.00
N MET A 64 4.01 9.06 17.10
CA MET A 64 2.95 10.01 17.45
C MET A 64 1.64 9.30 17.81
N ILE A 65 1.23 8.29 17.03
CA ILE A 65 0.01 7.51 17.27
C ILE A 65 0.06 6.83 18.64
N ILE A 66 1.19 6.24 19.00
CA ILE A 66 1.37 5.58 20.31
C ILE A 66 1.36 6.59 21.45
N LYS A 67 2.07 7.73 21.30
CA LYS A 67 2.12 8.77 22.34
C LYS A 67 0.77 9.44 22.59
N SER A 68 -0.11 9.47 21.59
CA SER A 68 -1.46 10.03 21.68
C SER A 68 -2.52 9.00 22.07
N GLY A 69 -2.11 7.81 22.55
CA GLY A 69 -3.03 6.78 23.01
C GLY A 69 -3.92 6.23 21.89
N THR A 70 -3.46 6.27 20.63
CA THR A 70 -4.23 5.84 19.44
C THR A 70 -5.54 6.60 19.22
N GLY A 71 -5.76 7.73 19.90
CA GLY A 71 -7.00 8.50 19.85
C GLY A 71 -7.87 8.39 21.11
N LEU A 72 -7.45 7.60 22.10
CA LEU A 72 -8.10 7.57 23.40
C LEU A 72 -7.93 8.89 24.14
N LYS A 73 -8.98 9.35 24.83
CA LYS A 73 -8.96 10.57 25.66
C LYS A 73 -9.58 10.25 27.02
N ASN A 74 -8.97 10.69 28.12
CA ASN A 74 -9.44 10.37 29.48
C ASN A 74 -10.63 11.24 29.92
N ASP A 75 -10.71 12.47 29.40
CA ASP A 75 -11.67 13.49 29.79
C ASP A 75 -12.53 13.97 28.60
N GLY A 76 -12.58 13.19 27.52
CA GLY A 76 -13.21 13.58 26.25
C GLY A 76 -12.34 14.47 25.34
N HIS A 77 -11.24 15.04 25.86
CA HIS A 77 -10.44 16.04 25.13
C HIS A 77 -8.99 15.63 24.89
N LYS A 78 -8.31 15.04 25.87
CA LYS A 78 -6.88 14.72 25.80
C LYS A 78 -6.55 13.34 26.36
N PHE A 79 -5.50 12.74 25.81
CA PHE A 79 -4.88 11.55 26.38
C PHE A 79 -3.97 11.95 27.55
N LEU A 80 -4.27 11.45 28.74
CA LEU A 80 -3.50 11.68 29.97
C LEU A 80 -2.70 10.44 30.41
N GLY A 81 -3.03 9.28 29.86
CA GLY A 81 -2.40 8.01 30.19
C GLY A 81 -3.42 6.89 30.37
N TYR A 82 -2.92 5.68 30.61
CA TYR A 82 -3.75 4.52 30.93
C TYR A 82 -3.93 4.37 32.45
N PRO A 83 -5.07 3.83 32.93
CA PRO A 83 -6.21 3.37 32.15
C PRO A 83 -7.09 4.52 31.62
N VAL A 84 -7.79 4.26 30.52
CA VAL A 84 -8.84 5.15 29.99
C VAL A 84 -10.17 4.46 30.25
N ILE A 85 -10.93 4.98 31.20
CA ILE A 85 -12.22 4.42 31.64
C ILE A 85 -13.32 5.31 31.09
N GLY A 86 -14.31 4.71 30.43
CA GLY A 86 -15.45 5.42 29.86
C GLY A 86 -16.58 4.47 29.53
N TYR A 87 -17.73 5.03 29.15
CA TYR A 87 -18.90 4.23 28.80
C TYR A 87 -18.64 3.41 27.54
N GLN A 88 -19.22 2.20 27.49
CA GLN A 88 -19.00 1.26 26.39
C GLN A 88 -19.32 1.87 25.02
N ASN A 89 -20.39 2.65 24.89
CA ASN A 89 -20.73 3.34 23.64
C ASN A 89 -19.63 4.31 23.20
N ASP A 90 -19.05 5.08 24.13
CA ASP A 90 -18.04 6.10 23.81
C ASP A 90 -16.66 5.48 23.56
N MET A 91 -16.36 4.35 24.21
CA MET A 91 -15.13 3.60 23.99
C MET A 91 -15.16 2.74 22.71
N GLN A 92 -16.34 2.34 22.25
CA GLN A 92 -16.51 1.52 21.03
C GLN A 92 -16.86 2.33 19.78
N SER A 93 -17.40 3.54 19.94
CA SER A 93 -17.54 4.49 18.84
C SER A 93 -16.17 5.07 18.48
N SER A 94 -15.97 5.46 17.23
CA SER A 94 -14.79 6.22 16.82
C SER A 94 -15.15 7.13 15.66
N GLY A 95 -14.66 8.37 15.71
CA GLY A 95 -14.75 9.30 14.59
C GLY A 95 -15.50 10.58 14.90
N SER A 96 -14.74 11.64 15.14
CA SER A 96 -15.23 13.02 15.21
C SER A 96 -15.17 13.74 13.86
N CYS A 97 -14.68 13.10 12.79
CA CYS A 97 -14.36 13.78 11.54
C CYS A 97 -15.50 14.64 10.96
N LEU A 98 -16.72 14.12 10.91
CA LEU A 98 -17.83 14.83 10.27
C LEU A 98 -18.33 16.03 11.08
N ALA A 99 -17.93 16.17 12.35
CA ALA A 99 -18.23 17.32 13.20
C ALA A 99 -17.29 18.51 12.95
N SER A 100 -16.80 18.65 11.72
CA SER A 100 -15.67 19.53 11.32
C SER A 100 -16.04 21.00 11.09
N ALA A 101 -15.08 21.89 11.37
CA ALA A 101 -15.05 23.28 10.90
C ALA A 101 -14.70 23.38 9.40
N ASP A 102 -14.99 24.53 8.77
CA ASP A 102 -14.85 24.76 7.32
C ASP A 102 -13.46 24.46 6.73
N ASP A 103 -12.38 24.51 7.51
CA ASP A 103 -11.00 24.30 7.04
C ASP A 103 -10.46 22.87 7.29
N THR A 104 -11.28 22.00 7.87
CA THR A 104 -10.93 20.59 8.17
C THR A 104 -11.77 19.61 7.34
N ALA A 105 -11.28 18.38 7.19
CA ALA A 105 -11.96 17.32 6.44
C ALA A 105 -11.54 15.94 6.93
N CYS A 106 -12.27 14.91 6.50
CA CYS A 106 -11.81 13.53 6.69
C CYS A 106 -10.60 13.27 5.81
N PRO A 107 -9.60 12.51 6.31
CA PRO A 107 -8.39 12.25 5.55
C PRO A 107 -8.62 11.68 4.14
N TRP A 108 -9.69 10.88 3.98
CA TRP A 108 -10.11 10.24 2.73
C TRP A 108 -11.23 10.97 1.98
N ASP A 109 -11.59 12.20 2.34
CA ASP A 109 -12.65 12.95 1.63
C ASP A 109 -12.27 13.13 0.14
N PRO A 110 -13.06 12.59 -0.80
CA PRO A 110 -12.69 12.57 -2.21
C PRO A 110 -12.70 13.96 -2.86
N ARG A 111 -13.36 14.94 -2.21
CA ARG A 111 -13.49 16.33 -2.70
C ARG A 111 -12.20 17.12 -2.53
N ILE A 112 -11.30 16.66 -1.66
CA ILE A 112 -9.97 17.25 -1.48
C ILE A 112 -8.90 16.38 -2.12
N LYS A 113 -7.75 16.98 -2.43
CA LYS A 113 -6.55 16.24 -2.90
C LYS A 113 -5.78 15.64 -1.71
N GLY A 114 -6.50 14.97 -0.81
CA GLY A 114 -6.00 14.36 0.41
C GLY A 114 -5.49 12.93 0.20
N ILE A 115 -5.54 12.12 1.26
CA ILE A 115 -5.01 10.75 1.25
C ILE A 115 -5.88 9.89 0.31
N PHE A 116 -5.23 9.08 -0.52
CA PHE A 116 -5.90 8.12 -1.39
C PHE A 116 -5.15 6.80 -1.37
N PHE A 117 -5.83 5.77 -0.87
CA PHE A 117 -5.26 4.47 -0.59
C PHE A 117 -6.15 3.36 -1.13
N PHE A 118 -5.59 2.16 -1.16
CA PHE A 118 -6.35 0.93 -1.29
C PHE A 118 -6.03 0.05 -0.09
N GLU A 119 -7.00 -0.75 0.33
CA GLU A 119 -6.83 -1.71 1.40
C GLU A 119 -7.22 -3.07 0.85
N ILE A 120 -6.32 -4.05 0.91
CA ILE A 120 -6.67 -5.45 0.68
C ILE A 120 -6.95 -6.14 2.02
N GLY A 121 -7.90 -7.08 1.99
CA GLY A 121 -8.20 -7.94 3.14
C GLY A 121 -8.16 -9.40 2.75
N ILE A 122 -7.41 -10.24 3.46
CA ILE A 122 -7.26 -11.66 3.15
C ILE A 122 -7.38 -12.50 4.42
N GLY A 123 -8.15 -13.58 4.36
CA GLY A 123 -8.28 -14.57 5.42
C GLY A 123 -7.40 -15.78 5.14
N ILE A 124 -6.41 -16.04 5.99
CA ILE A 124 -5.52 -17.20 5.91
C ILE A 124 -5.84 -18.14 7.06
N ASN A 125 -5.99 -19.44 6.78
CA ASN A 125 -6.15 -20.46 7.82
C ASN A 125 -5.01 -20.35 8.85
N ILE A 126 -5.34 -20.42 10.14
CA ILE A 126 -4.39 -20.25 11.23
C ILE A 126 -3.19 -21.23 11.15
N SER A 127 -3.38 -22.44 10.62
CA SER A 127 -2.29 -23.41 10.40
C SER A 127 -1.26 -22.97 9.36
N LYS A 128 -1.64 -22.05 8.45
CA LYS A 128 -0.81 -21.58 7.33
C LYS A 128 -0.18 -20.22 7.57
N ILE A 129 -0.55 -19.50 8.64
CA ILE A 129 -0.06 -18.13 8.89
C ILE A 129 1.46 -18.08 9.12
N GLY A 130 2.03 -19.02 9.87
CA GLY A 130 3.46 -19.07 10.17
C GLY A 130 4.31 -19.18 8.89
N PRO A 131 4.06 -20.21 8.05
CA PRO A 131 4.70 -20.32 6.74
C PRO A 131 4.51 -19.09 5.84
N PHE A 132 3.30 -18.52 5.75
CA PHE A 132 3.04 -17.31 4.98
C PHE A 132 3.91 -16.13 5.44
N LEU A 133 3.93 -15.84 6.73
CA LEU A 133 4.74 -14.74 7.28
C LEU A 133 6.25 -15.00 7.12
N SER A 134 6.68 -16.26 7.07
CA SER A 134 8.06 -16.62 6.76
C SER A 134 8.41 -16.21 5.32
N ASP A 135 7.55 -16.49 4.37
CA ASP A 135 7.78 -16.14 2.96
C ASP A 135 7.67 -14.64 2.69
N VAL A 136 6.75 -13.93 3.36
CA VAL A 136 6.69 -12.45 3.33
C VAL A 136 7.99 -11.83 3.86
N LYS A 137 8.56 -12.38 4.95
CA LYS A 137 9.87 -11.93 5.47
C LYS A 137 11.01 -12.21 4.49
N LYS A 138 11.02 -13.40 3.86
CA LYS A 138 12.00 -13.71 2.80
C LYS A 138 11.88 -12.74 1.64
N LEU A 139 10.67 -12.35 1.26
CA LEU A 139 10.44 -11.38 0.18
C LEU A 139 11.04 -10.02 0.53
N ARG A 140 10.73 -9.49 1.73
CA ARG A 140 11.35 -8.27 2.26
C ARG A 140 12.87 -8.35 2.20
N ASP A 141 13.44 -9.45 2.70
CA ASP A 141 14.90 -9.62 2.82
C ASP A 141 15.60 -9.76 1.46
N LYS A 142 14.90 -10.24 0.41
CA LYS A 142 15.42 -10.32 -0.96
C LYS A 142 15.46 -8.99 -1.70
N ILE A 143 14.72 -7.98 -1.25
CA ILE A 143 14.53 -6.72 -1.97
C ILE A 143 15.27 -5.61 -1.25
N SER A 144 14.75 -5.26 -0.09
CA SER A 144 15.24 -4.22 0.81
C SER A 144 14.27 -4.18 1.96
N ARG A 145 14.75 -3.92 3.17
CA ARG A 145 13.86 -3.66 4.31
C ARG A 145 12.93 -2.47 4.06
N ASN A 146 13.37 -1.51 3.24
CA ASN A 146 12.58 -0.32 2.93
C ASN A 146 11.41 -0.60 1.97
N SER A 147 11.33 -1.80 1.40
CA SER A 147 10.26 -2.16 0.46
C SER A 147 8.88 -2.26 1.07
N PHE A 148 8.80 -2.34 2.41
CA PHE A 148 7.54 -2.40 3.14
C PHE A 148 7.14 -1.04 3.73
N CYS A 149 7.96 0.00 3.58
CA CYS A 149 7.68 1.30 4.18
C CYS A 149 6.44 1.99 3.60
N GLY A 150 6.04 1.62 2.38
CA GLY A 150 4.74 2.04 1.81
C GLY A 150 3.54 1.49 2.58
N VAL A 151 3.66 0.28 3.16
CA VAL A 151 2.64 -0.36 4.00
C VAL A 151 2.76 0.11 5.45
N GLU A 152 3.98 0.31 5.96
CA GLU A 152 4.21 0.85 7.31
C GLU A 152 3.62 2.25 7.50
N LEU A 153 3.61 3.07 6.44
CA LEU A 153 2.94 4.39 6.44
C LEU A 153 1.43 4.29 6.73
N TYR A 154 0.82 3.12 6.53
CA TYR A 154 -0.59 2.86 6.81
C TYR A 154 -0.76 1.79 7.89
N ASN A 155 0.03 1.86 8.96
CA ASN A 155 -0.01 0.98 10.14
C ASN A 155 0.47 -0.47 9.93
N GLY A 156 1.07 -0.78 8.79
CA GLY A 156 1.64 -2.10 8.56
C GLY A 156 0.60 -3.15 8.22
N PHE A 157 0.79 -4.36 8.75
CA PHE A 157 -0.12 -5.50 8.57
C PHE A 157 -1.05 -5.58 9.78
N LEU A 158 -2.32 -5.24 9.59
CA LEU A 158 -3.33 -5.36 10.63
C LEU A 158 -3.85 -6.79 10.64
N MET A 159 -3.71 -7.50 11.76
CA MET A 159 -4.08 -8.91 11.87
C MET A 159 -5.17 -9.11 12.93
N ARG A 160 -6.20 -9.89 12.60
CA ARG A 160 -7.31 -10.22 13.49
C ARG A 160 -7.63 -11.70 13.41
N TYR A 161 -7.90 -12.34 14.54
CA TYR A 161 -8.28 -13.75 14.58
C TYR A 161 -9.79 -13.87 14.47
N VAL A 162 -10.26 -14.73 13.56
CA VAL A 162 -11.69 -14.91 13.27
C VAL A 162 -12.02 -16.40 13.33
N LYS A 163 -13.13 -16.72 13.98
CA LYS A 163 -13.64 -18.10 14.07
C LYS A 163 -14.30 -18.52 12.76
N ALA A 164 -14.26 -19.82 12.50
CA ALA A 164 -15.05 -20.42 11.44
C ALA A 164 -16.54 -20.02 11.54
N SER A 165 -17.18 -19.85 10.39
CA SER A 165 -18.57 -19.44 10.26
C SER A 165 -19.40 -20.52 9.58
N SER A 166 -20.66 -20.64 9.98
CA SER A 166 -21.63 -21.51 9.30
C SER A 166 -22.18 -20.90 8.00
N ALA A 167 -21.97 -19.59 7.77
CA ALA A 167 -22.43 -18.88 6.58
C ALA A 167 -21.82 -19.46 5.29
N TYR A 168 -22.61 -19.47 4.20
CA TYR A 168 -22.22 -20.19 2.99
C TYR A 168 -20.96 -19.63 2.32
N LEU A 169 -20.87 -18.30 2.23
CA LEU A 169 -19.67 -17.58 1.76
C LEU A 169 -18.85 -16.99 2.92
N GLY A 170 -18.97 -17.60 4.11
CA GLY A 170 -18.23 -17.23 5.31
C GLY A 170 -16.87 -17.92 5.42
N LYS A 171 -16.15 -17.63 6.51
CA LYS A 171 -14.85 -18.26 6.80
C LYS A 171 -15.06 -19.75 7.07
N GLN A 172 -14.38 -20.61 6.31
CA GLN A 172 -14.57 -22.07 6.40
C GLN A 172 -13.88 -22.67 7.64
N GLU A 173 -12.85 -22.01 8.14
CA GLU A 173 -11.99 -22.46 9.23
C GLU A 173 -11.58 -21.25 10.08
N ASP A 174 -11.04 -21.51 11.27
CA ASP A 174 -10.40 -20.47 12.08
C ASP A 174 -9.26 -19.83 11.28
N SER A 175 -9.34 -18.52 11.10
CA SER A 175 -8.46 -17.76 10.22
C SER A 175 -7.83 -16.56 10.92
N VAL A 176 -6.72 -16.10 10.36
CA VAL A 176 -6.18 -14.77 10.58
C VAL A 176 -6.59 -13.91 9.39
N GLU A 177 -7.42 -12.92 9.64
CA GLU A 177 -7.68 -11.83 8.69
C GLU A 177 -6.50 -10.87 8.73
N ILE A 178 -5.93 -10.60 7.57
CA ILE A 178 -4.82 -9.68 7.38
C ILE A 178 -5.32 -8.55 6.48
N GLU A 179 -5.16 -7.33 6.94
CA GLU A 179 -5.47 -6.13 6.19
C GLU A 179 -4.20 -5.34 5.94
N ILE A 180 -4.03 -4.92 4.69
CA ILE A 180 -2.85 -4.22 4.21
C ILE A 180 -3.34 -3.00 3.46
N THR A 181 -3.20 -1.84 4.08
CA THR A 181 -3.49 -0.55 3.45
C THR A 181 -2.22 -0.01 2.81
N TYR A 182 -2.35 0.59 1.63
CA TYR A 182 -1.23 1.13 0.88
C TYR A 182 -1.66 2.25 -0.06
N TYR A 183 -0.67 3.05 -0.48
CA TYR A 183 -0.84 4.13 -1.45
C TYR A 183 -1.59 3.66 -2.70
N ARG A 184 -2.55 4.46 -3.18
CA ARG A 184 -3.14 4.31 -4.51
C ARG A 184 -2.99 5.59 -5.29
N SER A 185 -2.57 5.49 -6.55
CA SER A 185 -2.60 6.62 -7.48
C SER A 185 -4.04 6.89 -7.93
N LYS A 186 -4.40 8.17 -8.16
CA LYS A 186 -5.68 8.50 -8.81
C LYS A 186 -5.70 8.12 -10.29
N ASP A 187 -4.52 8.09 -10.91
CA ASP A 187 -4.33 7.51 -12.23
C ASP A 187 -4.03 6.00 -12.09
N PRO A 188 -4.93 5.11 -12.54
CA PRO A 188 -4.75 3.65 -12.40
C PRO A 188 -3.58 3.10 -13.22
N SER A 189 -3.04 3.87 -14.18
CA SER A 189 -1.88 3.48 -14.99
C SER A 189 -0.54 3.87 -14.37
N THR A 190 -0.53 4.51 -13.20
CA THR A 190 0.70 4.93 -12.52
C THR A 190 1.14 3.86 -11.51
N PRO A 191 2.28 3.18 -11.75
CA PRO A 191 2.82 2.19 -10.83
C PRO A 191 3.20 2.80 -9.50
N ARG A 192 3.24 1.96 -8.46
CA ARG A 192 3.72 2.34 -7.14
C ARG A 192 5.15 1.88 -6.92
N LEU A 193 5.81 2.54 -6.00
CA LEU A 193 7.10 2.15 -5.47
C LEU A 193 7.00 0.75 -4.87
N TYR A 194 7.81 -0.16 -5.40
CA TYR A 194 7.76 -1.59 -5.08
C TYR A 194 6.39 -2.22 -5.38
N GLU A 195 5.76 -1.84 -6.49
CA GLU A 195 4.53 -2.46 -7.02
C GLU A 195 4.56 -4.00 -6.90
N ASP A 196 5.70 -4.58 -7.28
CA ASP A 196 5.88 -6.03 -7.30
C ASP A 196 5.81 -6.71 -5.93
N VAL A 197 6.02 -5.99 -4.83
CA VAL A 197 5.98 -6.54 -3.47
C VAL A 197 4.56 -6.87 -3.07
N LEU A 198 3.63 -5.91 -3.21
CA LEU A 198 2.25 -6.11 -2.81
C LEU A 198 1.54 -7.13 -3.70
N GLU A 199 1.79 -7.07 -5.02
CA GLU A 199 1.26 -8.07 -5.95
C GLU A 199 1.78 -9.48 -5.65
N GLU A 200 3.06 -9.65 -5.28
CA GLU A 200 3.59 -10.96 -4.91
C GLU A 200 2.98 -11.46 -3.59
N ILE A 201 2.77 -10.58 -2.60
CA ILE A 201 2.13 -10.95 -1.32
C ILE A 201 0.68 -11.36 -1.54
N GLU A 202 -0.08 -10.59 -2.34
CA GLU A 202 -1.48 -10.89 -2.66
C GLU A 202 -1.60 -12.24 -3.40
N GLN A 203 -0.82 -12.45 -4.46
CA GLN A 203 -0.83 -13.71 -5.21
C GLN A 203 -0.35 -14.88 -4.36
N MET A 204 0.70 -14.69 -3.55
CA MET A 204 1.19 -15.73 -2.63
C MET A 204 0.11 -16.12 -1.63
N ALA A 205 -0.58 -15.17 -1.01
CA ALA A 205 -1.67 -15.50 -0.10
C ALA A 205 -2.80 -16.25 -0.80
N LEU A 206 -3.31 -15.71 -1.90
CA LEU A 206 -4.50 -16.22 -2.58
C LEU A 206 -4.26 -17.56 -3.29
N MET A 207 -3.09 -17.74 -3.91
CA MET A 207 -2.80 -18.88 -4.78
C MET A 207 -1.97 -19.95 -4.07
N LYS A 208 -0.91 -19.57 -3.35
CA LYS A 208 -0.05 -20.54 -2.65
C LYS A 208 -0.67 -21.00 -1.33
N TYR A 209 -1.24 -20.09 -0.55
CA TYR A 209 -1.80 -20.42 0.77
C TYR A 209 -3.30 -20.66 0.76
N GLY A 210 -3.97 -20.42 -0.37
CA GLY A 210 -5.41 -20.62 -0.51
C GLY A 210 -6.23 -19.63 0.34
N ALA A 211 -5.72 -18.42 0.52
CA ALA A 211 -6.42 -17.38 1.26
C ALA A 211 -7.77 -17.03 0.60
N LEU A 212 -8.73 -16.62 1.43
CA LEU A 212 -10.02 -16.09 1.01
C LEU A 212 -9.96 -14.56 1.02
N PRO A 213 -10.30 -13.89 -0.10
CA PRO A 213 -10.39 -12.43 -0.10
C PRO A 213 -11.56 -11.95 0.75
N HIS A 214 -11.39 -10.81 1.41
CA HIS A 214 -12.49 -10.07 1.99
C HIS A 214 -13.37 -9.46 0.88
N TRP A 215 -14.67 -9.79 0.87
CA TRP A 215 -15.61 -9.41 -0.18
C TRP A 215 -15.69 -7.89 -0.44
N GLY A 216 -15.57 -7.06 0.60
CA GLY A 216 -15.64 -5.60 0.48
C GLY A 216 -14.32 -4.86 0.35
N LYS A 217 -13.18 -5.56 0.21
CA LYS A 217 -11.82 -4.94 0.25
C LYS A 217 -10.89 -5.40 -0.87
N ASN A 218 -11.35 -6.13 -1.88
CA ASN A 218 -10.45 -6.64 -2.92
C ASN A 218 -10.91 -6.26 -4.32
N ARG A 219 -10.04 -6.50 -5.30
CA ARG A 219 -10.25 -6.21 -6.72
C ARG A 219 -10.42 -7.51 -7.49
N ASN A 220 -10.75 -7.40 -8.77
CA ASN A 220 -11.19 -8.53 -9.60
C ASN A 220 -10.21 -9.71 -9.59
N LEU A 221 -8.90 -9.45 -9.61
CA LEU A 221 -7.86 -10.48 -9.48
C LEU A 221 -8.15 -11.47 -8.34
N ALA A 222 -8.55 -10.96 -7.18
CA ALA A 222 -8.71 -11.78 -5.99
C ALA A 222 -9.94 -12.68 -6.03
N PHE A 223 -10.92 -12.33 -6.87
CA PHE A 223 -12.18 -13.05 -7.01
C PHE A 223 -12.19 -14.07 -8.16
N ASP A 224 -11.11 -14.15 -8.92
CA ASP A 224 -10.98 -15.16 -9.98
C ASP A 224 -10.95 -16.58 -9.38
N GLY A 225 -11.90 -17.42 -9.77
CA GLY A 225 -12.07 -18.78 -9.26
C GLY A 225 -12.40 -18.85 -7.76
N VAL A 226 -12.81 -17.75 -7.13
CA VAL A 226 -12.96 -17.68 -5.67
C VAL A 226 -14.11 -18.54 -5.15
N LEU A 227 -15.18 -18.71 -5.94
CA LEU A 227 -16.39 -19.38 -5.50
C LEU A 227 -16.10 -20.83 -5.10
N LYS A 228 -15.25 -21.50 -5.88
CA LYS A 228 -14.81 -22.88 -5.64
C LYS A 228 -13.98 -23.06 -4.37
N LYS A 229 -13.54 -21.98 -3.71
CA LYS A 229 -12.88 -22.04 -2.40
C LYS A 229 -13.87 -22.18 -1.22
N TYR A 230 -15.16 -22.05 -1.46
CA TYR A 230 -16.20 -22.18 -0.43
C TYR A 230 -16.92 -23.53 -0.53
N ASN A 231 -16.88 -24.36 0.51
CA ASN A 231 -17.46 -25.71 0.47
C ASN A 231 -18.99 -25.71 0.34
N LYS A 232 -19.65 -24.58 0.62
CA LYS A 232 -21.12 -24.41 0.59
C LYS A 232 -21.60 -23.53 -0.57
N TYR A 233 -20.78 -23.34 -1.60
CA TYR A 233 -21.12 -22.45 -2.71
C TYR A 233 -22.40 -22.89 -3.45
N GLU A 234 -22.62 -24.19 -3.63
CA GLU A 234 -23.84 -24.70 -4.31
C GLU A 234 -25.11 -24.36 -3.52
N ALA A 235 -25.07 -24.51 -2.20
CA ALA A 235 -26.18 -24.13 -1.33
C ALA A 235 -26.45 -22.62 -1.40
N PHE A 236 -25.41 -21.80 -1.53
CA PHE A 236 -25.56 -20.37 -1.78
C PHE A 236 -26.26 -20.08 -3.10
N LEU A 237 -25.84 -20.72 -4.19
CA LEU A 237 -26.47 -20.55 -5.50
C LEU A 237 -27.94 -20.99 -5.48
N GLN A 238 -28.27 -22.10 -4.81
CA GLN A 238 -29.66 -22.54 -4.65
C GLN A 238 -30.52 -21.52 -3.91
N VAL A 239 -30.01 -20.96 -2.80
CA VAL A 239 -30.71 -19.90 -2.05
C VAL A 239 -30.86 -18.65 -2.92
N LYS A 240 -29.79 -18.21 -3.61
CA LYS A 240 -29.86 -17.09 -4.55
C LYS A 240 -30.97 -17.30 -5.60
N SER A 241 -30.96 -18.42 -6.31
CA SER A 241 -31.97 -18.72 -7.34
C SER A 241 -33.40 -18.83 -6.79
N LYS A 242 -33.56 -19.29 -5.54
CA LYS A 242 -34.87 -19.36 -4.89
C LYS A 242 -35.44 -17.99 -4.55
N TYR A 243 -34.60 -17.08 -4.03
CA TYR A 243 -35.04 -15.77 -3.55
C TYR A 243 -34.95 -14.67 -4.62
N ASP A 244 -34.12 -14.84 -5.64
CA ASP A 244 -33.96 -13.92 -6.76
C ASP A 244 -33.97 -14.68 -8.11
N PRO A 245 -35.11 -15.30 -8.48
CA PRO A 245 -35.21 -16.10 -9.71
C PRO A 245 -35.08 -15.27 -10.99
N GLN A 246 -35.35 -13.97 -10.92
CA GLN A 246 -35.26 -13.04 -12.06
C GLN A 246 -33.90 -12.31 -12.12
N GLY A 247 -33.02 -12.50 -11.13
CA GLY A 247 -31.71 -11.85 -11.10
C GLY A 247 -31.76 -10.33 -10.87
N LEU A 248 -32.77 -9.82 -10.16
CA LEU A 248 -32.93 -8.39 -9.87
C LEU A 248 -31.73 -7.80 -9.11
N PHE A 249 -31.03 -8.63 -8.32
CA PHE A 249 -29.84 -8.24 -7.57
C PHE A 249 -28.53 -8.72 -8.22
N SER A 250 -28.60 -9.16 -9.48
CA SER A 250 -27.45 -9.67 -10.23
C SER A 250 -26.96 -8.66 -11.25
N ASN A 251 -25.65 -8.63 -11.49
CA ASN A 251 -25.01 -7.88 -12.56
C ASN A 251 -23.82 -8.68 -13.11
N GLU A 252 -23.20 -8.17 -14.18
CA GLU A 252 -22.06 -8.84 -14.84
C GLU A 252 -20.93 -9.20 -13.87
N TRP A 253 -20.64 -8.34 -12.89
CA TRP A 253 -19.59 -8.59 -11.92
C TRP A 253 -19.99 -9.66 -10.91
N THR A 254 -21.21 -9.61 -10.33
CA THR A 254 -21.65 -10.63 -9.37
C THR A 254 -21.77 -11.99 -10.04
N ASP A 255 -22.26 -12.04 -11.27
CA ASP A 255 -22.38 -13.29 -12.02
C ASP A 255 -20.99 -13.84 -12.35
N GLY A 256 -20.04 -12.99 -12.74
CA GLY A 256 -18.67 -13.43 -12.99
C GLY A 256 -17.95 -13.93 -11.73
N VAL A 257 -18.13 -13.27 -10.59
CA VAL A 257 -17.59 -13.72 -9.29
C VAL A 257 -18.20 -15.06 -8.88
N LEU A 258 -19.50 -15.23 -9.14
CA LEU A 258 -20.25 -16.44 -8.82
C LEU A 258 -20.16 -17.52 -9.91
N GLU A 259 -19.33 -17.31 -10.94
CA GLU A 259 -19.16 -18.23 -12.07
C GLU A 259 -20.51 -18.63 -12.73
N ILE A 260 -21.46 -17.68 -12.77
CA ILE A 260 -22.75 -17.82 -13.44
C ILE A 260 -22.59 -17.32 -14.88
N GLY A 261 -22.81 -18.21 -15.85
CA GLY A 261 -22.65 -17.89 -17.27
C GLY A 261 -21.20 -17.98 -17.74
N GLN A 262 -20.83 -17.17 -18.74
CA GLN A 262 -19.52 -17.25 -19.40
C GLN A 262 -18.60 -16.06 -19.12
N VAL A 263 -19.12 -15.00 -18.49
CA VAL A 263 -18.33 -13.79 -18.20
C VAL A 263 -17.56 -14.00 -16.92
N GLY A 264 -16.23 -13.86 -16.95
CA GLY A 264 -15.38 -13.89 -15.75
C GLY A 264 -15.14 -12.49 -15.18
N VAL A 265 -14.43 -12.42 -14.05
CA VAL A 265 -14.10 -11.13 -13.40
C VAL A 265 -12.85 -10.46 -13.96
N ILE A 266 -11.97 -11.21 -14.64
CA ILE A 266 -10.68 -10.69 -15.10
C ILE A 266 -10.85 -9.76 -16.29
N ILE A 267 -10.29 -8.55 -16.18
CA ILE A 267 -10.30 -7.56 -17.26
C ILE A 267 -8.87 -7.37 -17.76
N LYS A 268 -8.58 -7.87 -18.96
CA LYS A 268 -7.28 -7.70 -19.62
C LYS A 268 -7.28 -6.45 -20.49
N LYS A 269 -6.43 -5.50 -20.13
CA LYS A 269 -6.14 -4.26 -20.87
C LYS A 269 -4.79 -3.70 -20.42
N ASP A 270 -4.31 -2.68 -21.09
CA ASP A 270 -3.08 -1.99 -20.68
C ASP A 270 -3.22 -1.46 -19.24
N GLY A 271 -2.19 -1.68 -18.43
CA GLY A 271 -2.18 -1.33 -17.01
C GLY A 271 -3.09 -2.19 -16.11
N CYS A 272 -3.70 -3.28 -16.59
CA CYS A 272 -4.66 -4.06 -15.78
C CYS A 272 -4.07 -4.64 -14.49
N ALA A 273 -2.77 -4.95 -14.45
CA ALA A 273 -2.14 -5.54 -13.28
C ALA A 273 -1.94 -4.50 -12.16
N LEU A 274 -1.51 -3.28 -12.51
CA LEU A 274 -1.36 -2.16 -11.57
C LEU A 274 -2.68 -1.85 -10.83
N GLU A 275 -3.78 -1.90 -11.58
CA GLU A 275 -5.13 -1.68 -11.07
C GLU A 275 -5.74 -2.94 -10.41
N GLY A 276 -5.05 -4.08 -10.38
CA GLY A 276 -5.54 -5.32 -9.73
C GLY A 276 -6.71 -5.98 -10.46
N LEU A 277 -6.83 -5.74 -11.75
CA LEU A 277 -7.87 -6.31 -12.61
C LEU A 277 -7.44 -7.65 -13.25
N CYS A 278 -6.14 -7.92 -13.30
CA CYS A 278 -5.56 -9.11 -13.92
C CYS A 278 -4.23 -9.47 -13.25
N VAL A 279 -3.80 -10.72 -13.39
CA VAL A 279 -2.38 -11.10 -13.26
C VAL A 279 -1.65 -10.68 -14.53
N CYS A 280 -0.47 -10.06 -14.43
CA CYS A 280 0.27 -9.68 -15.62
C CYS A 280 0.70 -10.93 -16.43
N SER A 281 0.50 -10.88 -17.74
CA SER A 281 1.01 -11.88 -18.70
C SER A 281 1.84 -11.24 -19.82
N GLU A 282 1.63 -9.94 -20.06
CA GLU A 282 2.33 -9.12 -21.04
C GLU A 282 2.86 -7.86 -20.34
N ASP A 283 3.95 -7.30 -20.85
CA ASP A 283 4.55 -6.10 -20.26
C ASP A 283 3.62 -4.89 -20.29
N LYS A 284 2.74 -4.78 -21.29
CA LYS A 284 1.72 -3.72 -21.39
C LYS A 284 0.75 -3.68 -20.20
N HIS A 285 0.59 -4.78 -19.46
CA HIS A 285 -0.22 -4.80 -18.23
C HIS A 285 0.45 -4.03 -17.08
N CYS A 286 1.73 -3.69 -17.21
CA CYS A 286 2.57 -3.13 -16.14
C CYS A 286 3.06 -1.70 -16.39
N ALA A 287 2.66 -1.02 -17.47
CA ALA A 287 3.18 0.30 -17.88
C ALA A 287 4.70 0.28 -18.24
N PRO A 288 5.07 -0.35 -19.37
CA PRO A 288 6.45 -0.44 -19.81
C PRO A 288 7.06 0.91 -20.21
N ASP A 289 6.23 1.87 -20.62
CA ASP A 289 6.58 3.28 -20.84
C ASP A 289 7.09 3.98 -19.57
N LYS A 290 6.71 3.48 -18.39
CA LYS A 290 7.20 3.92 -17.07
C LYS A 290 8.31 3.02 -16.52
N GLY A 291 8.83 2.09 -17.33
CA GLY A 291 9.93 1.17 -16.97
C GLY A 291 9.51 -0.03 -16.13
N TYR A 292 8.23 -0.39 -16.10
CA TYR A 292 7.71 -1.54 -15.36
C TYR A 292 7.29 -2.67 -16.31
N PHE A 293 7.71 -3.89 -15.99
CA PHE A 293 7.58 -5.05 -16.86
C PHE A 293 7.02 -6.23 -16.08
N CYS A 294 6.36 -7.15 -16.78
CA CYS A 294 5.80 -8.34 -16.17
C CYS A 294 6.89 -9.38 -15.91
N LYS A 295 7.22 -9.61 -14.64
CA LYS A 295 8.28 -10.52 -14.20
C LYS A 295 7.74 -11.60 -13.26
N SER A 296 8.51 -12.66 -13.09
CA SER A 296 8.25 -13.67 -12.05
C SER A 296 8.55 -13.10 -10.65
N GLY A 297 7.81 -13.56 -9.65
CA GLY A 297 8.05 -13.25 -8.24
C GLY A 297 9.47 -13.60 -7.76
N ARG A 298 9.93 -12.95 -6.69
CA ARG A 298 11.26 -13.17 -6.11
C ARG A 298 11.30 -14.38 -5.19
N VAL A 299 10.21 -14.66 -4.47
CA VAL A 299 10.02 -15.79 -3.55
C VAL A 299 8.99 -16.78 -4.09
N TYR A 300 7.77 -16.34 -4.40
CA TYR A 300 6.76 -17.18 -5.04
C TYR A 300 6.91 -17.07 -6.56
N LYS A 301 7.54 -18.07 -7.19
CA LYS A 301 8.01 -17.99 -8.58
C LYS A 301 6.88 -18.03 -9.61
N GLU A 302 5.77 -18.61 -9.22
CA GLU A 302 4.54 -18.71 -9.99
C GLU A 302 3.79 -17.37 -10.04
N ALA A 303 4.04 -16.45 -9.10
CA ALA A 303 3.50 -15.10 -9.18
C ALA A 303 4.05 -14.35 -10.39
N ARG A 304 3.20 -13.52 -10.99
CA ARG A 304 3.57 -12.60 -12.06
C ARG A 304 3.29 -11.17 -11.61
N VAL A 305 4.34 -10.36 -11.58
CA VAL A 305 4.33 -9.05 -10.92
C VAL A 305 4.94 -7.97 -11.80
N CYS A 306 4.41 -6.77 -11.68
CA CYS A 306 4.89 -5.56 -12.34
C CYS A 306 6.10 -5.02 -11.59
N ARG A 307 7.29 -5.35 -12.12
CA ARG A 307 8.56 -4.95 -11.52
C ARG A 307 9.23 -3.90 -12.38
N ARG A 308 9.69 -2.84 -11.73
CA ARG A 308 10.55 -1.83 -12.35
C ARG A 308 11.87 -2.45 -12.80
N GLN A 309 12.28 -2.17 -14.02
CA GLN A 309 13.66 -2.43 -14.46
C GLN A 309 14.55 -1.30 -13.95
N GLU A 310 15.55 -1.63 -13.15
CA GLU A 310 16.58 -0.65 -12.77
C GLU A 310 17.29 -0.21 -14.04
N GLU A 311 17.49 1.11 -14.21
CA GLU A 311 18.34 1.63 -15.27
C GLU A 311 19.73 1.02 -15.07
N VAL A 312 20.13 0.15 -15.99
CA VAL A 312 21.51 -0.28 -16.08
C VAL A 312 22.27 0.96 -16.52
N GLU A 313 22.94 1.65 -15.60
CA GLU A 313 24.00 2.56 -16.01
C GLU A 313 24.94 1.76 -16.91
N PRO A 314 25.21 2.23 -18.15
CA PRO A 314 26.17 1.56 -19.01
C PRO A 314 27.45 1.35 -18.21
N SER A 315 27.93 0.12 -18.15
CA SER A 315 29.17 -0.27 -17.45
C SER A 315 30.38 0.59 -17.83
N PHE A 316 30.28 1.32 -18.94
CA PHE A 316 31.22 2.35 -19.39
C PHE A 316 31.45 3.47 -18.36
N PHE A 317 30.43 3.92 -17.61
CA PHE A 317 30.59 4.99 -16.62
C PHE A 317 31.25 4.52 -15.32
N ARG A 318 31.03 3.27 -14.91
CA ARG A 318 31.69 2.67 -13.73
C ARG A 318 33.20 2.48 -13.94
N ALA A 319 33.63 2.19 -15.16
CA ALA A 319 35.05 2.01 -15.47
C ALA A 319 35.85 3.34 -15.48
N PHE A 320 35.20 4.46 -15.82
CA PHE A 320 35.88 5.77 -15.89
C PHE A 320 36.22 6.38 -14.53
N PHE A 321 35.48 6.05 -13.47
CA PHE A 321 35.70 6.62 -12.13
C PHE A 321 36.47 5.72 -11.15
N GLN A 322 36.88 4.52 -11.56
CA GLN A 322 37.59 3.57 -10.69
C GLN A 322 39.08 3.34 -11.05
N MET A 323 39.65 4.07 -12.01
CA MET A 323 41.09 4.02 -12.26
C MET A 323 41.84 5.04 -11.38
N PRO A 324 42.72 4.60 -10.46
CA PRO A 324 43.55 5.52 -9.68
C PRO A 324 44.60 6.15 -10.62
N GLY A 325 44.54 7.47 -10.79
CA GLY A 325 45.63 8.25 -11.39
C GLY A 325 45.32 9.03 -12.66
N TRP A 326 44.06 9.23 -13.05
CA TRP A 326 43.74 10.04 -14.23
C TRP A 326 43.29 11.46 -13.85
N CYS A 327 43.99 12.44 -14.40
CA CYS A 327 43.79 13.87 -14.16
C CYS A 327 42.39 14.30 -14.64
N VAL A 328 41.64 15.01 -13.81
CA VAL A 328 40.24 15.46 -14.04
C VAL A 328 40.08 16.24 -15.37
N TRP A 329 41.17 16.79 -15.92
CA TRP A 329 41.18 17.55 -17.17
C TRP A 329 41.11 16.71 -18.45
N THR A 330 41.61 15.46 -18.45
CA THR A 330 41.59 14.61 -19.66
C THR A 330 40.21 14.01 -19.93
N GLY A 331 39.38 13.84 -18.89
CA GLY A 331 38.00 13.35 -19.03
C GLY A 331 37.05 14.37 -19.65
N ILE A 332 37.26 15.66 -19.39
CA ILE A 332 36.42 16.76 -19.91
C ILE A 332 36.60 16.91 -21.44
N LEU A 333 37.82 16.70 -21.96
CA LEU A 333 38.12 16.79 -23.39
C LEU A 333 37.56 15.62 -24.22
N LEU A 334 37.39 14.44 -23.63
CA LEU A 334 36.77 13.29 -24.28
C LEU A 334 35.23 13.38 -24.29
N LEU A 335 34.64 13.91 -23.21
CA LEU A 335 33.20 14.21 -23.14
C LEU A 335 32.77 15.30 -24.14
N SER A 336 33.58 16.35 -24.33
CA SER A 336 33.30 17.39 -25.34
C SER A 336 33.39 16.85 -26.77
N SER A 337 34.32 15.92 -27.03
CA SER A 337 34.48 15.29 -28.35
C SER A 337 33.33 14.35 -28.70
N TRP A 338 32.77 13.65 -27.71
CA TRP A 338 31.62 12.77 -27.90
C TRP A 338 30.31 13.56 -28.12
N PHE A 339 30.11 14.66 -27.38
CA PHE A 339 28.97 15.57 -27.56
C PHE A 339 29.00 16.26 -28.94
N ALA A 340 30.18 16.67 -29.42
CA ALA A 340 30.35 17.31 -30.73
C ALA A 340 30.09 16.36 -31.92
N LEU A 341 30.30 15.04 -31.75
CA LEU A 341 30.05 14.04 -32.78
C LEU A 341 28.57 13.61 -32.87
N HIS A 342 27.78 13.78 -31.81
CA HIS A 342 26.40 13.23 -31.73
C HIS A 342 25.29 14.28 -31.53
N THR A 343 25.63 15.55 -31.33
CA THR A 343 24.64 16.64 -31.30
C THR A 343 25.01 17.71 -32.32
N ARG A 344 24.20 17.88 -33.37
CA ARG A 344 24.29 19.04 -34.27
C ARG A 344 23.78 20.29 -33.55
N ALA A 345 24.54 20.82 -32.60
CA ALA A 345 24.23 22.07 -31.91
C ALA A 345 25.41 23.05 -31.98
N ASP A 346 25.11 24.28 -32.37
CA ASP A 346 26.06 25.40 -32.58
C ASP A 346 26.72 25.83 -31.25
N PRO A 347 28.07 25.86 -31.14
CA PRO A 347 28.78 26.17 -29.89
C PRO A 347 28.69 27.63 -29.41
N SER A 348 28.03 28.54 -30.14
CA SER A 348 28.08 29.99 -29.85
C SER A 348 27.11 30.50 -28.76
N GLN A 349 26.27 29.64 -28.16
CA GLN A 349 25.22 30.08 -27.23
C GLN A 349 25.47 29.81 -25.73
N LEU A 350 26.60 29.20 -25.33
CA LEU A 350 26.76 28.66 -23.96
C LEU A 350 27.60 29.49 -22.96
N PHE A 351 27.95 30.74 -23.25
CA PHE A 351 28.67 31.60 -22.28
C PHE A 351 28.14 33.04 -22.22
N LYS A 352 27.01 33.26 -21.53
CA LYS A 352 26.65 34.55 -20.91
C LYS A 352 25.80 34.34 -19.65
N SER A 353 26.44 34.26 -18.49
CA SER A 353 26.11 35.09 -17.31
C SER A 353 26.89 34.61 -16.09
N SER A 354 27.85 35.44 -15.70
CA SER A 354 28.57 35.52 -14.44
C SER A 354 27.68 35.47 -13.19
N LEU A 355 28.17 34.84 -12.11
CA LEU A 355 28.31 35.42 -10.75
C LEU A 355 28.76 34.33 -9.76
N TRP A 356 30.05 34.34 -9.40
CA TRP A 356 30.58 33.77 -8.16
C TRP A 356 31.37 34.88 -7.45
N PRO A 357 31.23 35.07 -6.13
CA PRO A 357 32.01 36.06 -5.40
C PRO A 357 33.39 35.48 -5.04
N THR A 358 34.43 36.27 -5.33
CA THR A 358 35.82 36.07 -4.92
C THR A 358 36.00 36.38 -3.43
N LEU A 359 36.59 35.44 -2.69
CA LEU A 359 37.18 35.66 -1.38
C LEU A 359 38.65 36.07 -1.56
N GLU A 360 39.04 37.22 -1.01
CA GLU A 360 40.43 37.61 -0.80
C GLU A 360 40.82 37.47 0.68
N PRO A 361 42.10 37.20 0.99
CA PRO A 361 42.58 37.01 2.35
C PRO A 361 43.04 38.34 2.98
N ARG A 362 42.85 38.48 4.30
CA ARG A 362 43.61 39.43 5.12
C ARG A 362 44.14 38.73 6.37
N SER A 363 45.36 39.17 6.73
CA SER A 363 46.22 38.88 7.88
C SER A 363 45.51 38.61 9.20
#